data_AF-A0A944TQW6-F1
#
_entry.id   AF-A0A944TQW6-F1
#
_cell.length_a   1.000
_cell.length_b   1.000
_cell.length_c   1.000
_cell.angle_alpha   90.00
_cell.angle_beta   90.00
_cell.angle_gamma   90.00
#
_symmetry.space_group_name_H-M   'P 1'
#
loop_
_entity.id
_entity.type
_entity.pdbx_description
1 polymer ?
#
loop_
_entity_poly.entity_id
_entity_poly.type
_entity_poly.pdbx_seq_one_letter_code
_entity_poly.pdbx_strand_id
1 'polypeptide(L)'
;MKSLILLLVLIYAAQARSMESTKLPFFNLNGFAKAEERVSVDISFLARNLDNPACYTEIEYGDSTIHHPHVYDISAVTLANYRGHFDLDVDLQTRLFETITRKAPKDSGMTDQEYFLDCRFEINLMQFSSADTILIVRSGELGDNQSVFHVKRGSTRTGDYYWKHISPRLSLWFIIDGME
;
A
#
# COMPACT_ATOMS: atom_id res chain seq x y z
N MET A 1 7.15 50.45 9.12
CA MET A 1 6.09 49.42 9.10
C MET A 1 6.02 48.56 7.81
N LYS A 2 6.94 48.69 6.83
CA LYS A 2 6.91 47.88 5.59
C LYS A 2 7.82 46.64 5.64
N SER A 3 8.86 46.64 6.48
CA SER A 3 9.83 45.54 6.56
C SER A 3 9.37 44.35 7.42
N LEU A 4 8.39 44.53 8.31
CA LEU A 4 7.89 43.47 9.19
C LEU A 4 6.97 42.48 8.46
N ILE A 5 6.26 42.96 7.43
CA ILE A 5 5.29 42.17 6.66
C ILE A 5 6.00 41.18 5.74
N LEU A 6 7.18 41.53 5.22
CA LEU A 6 7.97 40.64 4.34
C LEU A 6 8.51 39.41 5.08
N LEU A 7 8.85 39.55 6.37
CA LEU A 7 9.41 38.46 7.17
C LEU A 7 8.35 37.40 7.52
N LEU A 8 7.11 37.82 7.76
CA LEU A 8 5.98 36.92 8.04
C LEU A 8 5.59 36.09 6.81
N VAL A 9 5.59 36.69 5.62
CA VAL A 9 5.27 35.98 4.36
C VAL A 9 6.32 34.91 4.04
N LEU A 10 7.59 35.14 4.37
CA LEU A 10 8.66 34.14 4.20
C LEU A 10 8.53 32.95 5.19
N ILE A 11 8.05 33.18 6.41
CA ILE A 11 7.82 32.12 7.41
C ILE A 11 6.63 31.25 6.99
N TYR A 12 5.54 31.84 6.48
CA TYR A 12 4.42 31.07 5.93
C TYR A 12 4.79 30.34 4.62
N ALA A 13 5.62 30.93 3.77
CA ALA A 13 6.13 30.26 2.56
C ALA A 13 7.07 29.09 2.88
N ALA A 14 7.80 29.13 4.01
CA ALA A 14 8.64 28.01 4.47
C ALA A 14 7.81 26.86 5.08
N GLN A 15 6.68 27.16 5.72
CA GLN A 15 5.73 26.15 6.23
C GLN A 15 4.84 25.55 5.13
N ALA A 16 4.70 26.25 4.00
CA ALA A 16 4.09 25.73 2.78
C ALA A 16 5.08 24.93 1.91
N ARG A 17 6.13 24.33 2.51
CA ARG A 17 6.80 23.17 1.91
C ARG A 17 5.76 22.07 1.80
N SER A 18 5.08 22.08 0.67
CA SER A 18 4.18 21.06 0.15
C SER A 18 4.45 19.70 0.79
N MET A 19 3.65 19.36 1.80
CA MET A 19 3.36 17.97 2.12
C MET A 19 2.72 17.41 0.84
N GLU A 20 3.54 16.89 -0.06
CA GLU A 20 3.05 15.96 -1.07
C GLU A 20 2.41 14.84 -0.28
N SER A 21 1.08 14.89 -0.16
CA SER A 21 0.33 13.87 0.56
C SER A 21 0.70 12.54 -0.07
N THR A 22 1.11 11.56 0.73
CA THR A 22 1.23 10.16 0.29
C THR A 22 -0.13 9.76 -0.30
N LYS A 23 -0.27 9.83 -1.63
CA LYS A 23 -1.50 9.45 -2.34
C LYS A 23 -1.41 7.97 -2.63
N LEU A 24 -2.06 7.18 -1.79
CA LEU A 24 -2.23 5.76 -2.05
C LEU A 24 -3.43 5.56 -2.97
N PRO A 25 -3.39 4.57 -3.88
CA PRO A 25 -4.47 4.37 -4.83
C PRO A 25 -5.72 3.82 -4.12
N PHE A 26 -6.85 4.05 -4.76
CA PHE A 26 -7.98 3.15 -4.61
C PHE A 26 -7.73 1.89 -5.44
N PHE A 27 -7.96 0.73 -4.83
CA PHE A 27 -7.78 -0.56 -5.47
C PHE A 27 -9.14 -1.21 -5.69
N ASN A 28 -9.48 -1.51 -6.95
CA ASN A 28 -10.61 -2.36 -7.29
C ASN A 28 -10.09 -3.67 -7.85
N LEU A 29 -10.59 -4.76 -7.28
CA LEU A 29 -10.26 -6.11 -7.67
C LEU A 29 -11.51 -6.89 -8.03
N ASN A 30 -11.65 -7.22 -9.30
CA ASN A 30 -12.77 -8.02 -9.77
C ASN A 30 -12.29 -9.14 -10.69
N GLY A 31 -13.09 -10.20 -10.74
CA GLY A 31 -12.77 -11.40 -11.51
C GLY A 31 -13.74 -12.53 -11.23
N PHE A 32 -13.34 -13.72 -11.64
CA PHE A 32 -14.12 -14.94 -11.44
C PHE A 32 -13.39 -15.93 -10.55
N ALA A 33 -14.11 -16.59 -9.64
CA ALA A 33 -13.67 -17.67 -8.77
C ALA A 33 -14.81 -18.72 -8.65
N LYS A 34 -14.61 -19.81 -7.89
CA LYS A 34 -15.72 -20.75 -7.67
C LYS A 34 -16.84 -20.04 -6.90
N ALA A 35 -18.10 -20.41 -7.14
CA ALA A 35 -19.22 -19.84 -6.42
C ALA A 35 -19.03 -19.98 -4.90
N GLU A 36 -19.32 -18.90 -4.15
CA GLU A 36 -19.16 -18.80 -2.69
C GLU A 36 -17.70 -18.92 -2.20
N GLU A 37 -16.71 -18.87 -3.10
CA GLU A 37 -15.30 -18.89 -2.72
C GLU A 37 -14.89 -17.59 -2.04
N ARG A 38 -14.11 -17.73 -0.96
CA ARG A 38 -13.47 -16.62 -0.28
C ARG A 38 -12.27 -16.12 -1.08
N VAL A 39 -12.30 -14.83 -1.38
CA VAL A 39 -11.24 -14.14 -2.09
C VAL A 39 -10.68 -13.06 -1.16
N SER A 40 -9.36 -12.99 -1.02
CA SER A 40 -8.69 -11.99 -0.20
C SER A 40 -7.54 -11.31 -0.92
N VAL A 41 -7.24 -10.10 -0.47
CA VAL A 41 -6.01 -9.40 -0.79
C VAL A 41 -5.36 -8.93 0.50
N ASP A 42 -4.08 -9.22 0.65
CA ASP A 42 -3.22 -8.80 1.74
C ASP A 42 -2.19 -7.84 1.17
N ILE A 43 -2.03 -6.65 1.76
CA ILE A 43 -1.17 -5.60 1.23
C ILE A 43 -0.25 -5.11 2.34
N SER A 44 1.05 -5.19 2.11
CA SER A 44 2.10 -4.74 2.99
C SER A 44 2.63 -3.39 2.53
N PHE A 45 2.71 -2.44 3.45
CA PHE A 45 3.27 -1.10 3.26
C PHE A 45 4.57 -0.96 4.03
N LEU A 46 5.53 -0.25 3.46
CA LEU A 46 6.78 0.09 4.13
C LEU A 46 6.96 1.61 4.22
N ALA A 47 7.40 2.10 5.37
CA ALA A 47 7.81 3.49 5.54
C ALA A 47 9.09 3.76 4.74
N ARG A 48 9.16 4.89 4.02
CA ARG A 48 10.28 5.21 3.12
C ARG A 48 11.18 6.31 3.63
N ASN A 49 10.67 7.17 4.51
CA ASN A 49 11.46 8.26 5.06
C ASN A 49 12.33 7.77 6.24
N LEU A 50 13.44 7.11 5.91
CA LEU A 50 14.41 6.61 6.89
C LEU A 50 15.31 7.71 7.48
N ASP A 51 15.12 8.97 7.10
CA ASP A 51 15.78 10.12 7.74
C ASP A 51 15.03 10.56 9.01
N ASN A 52 13.76 10.17 9.17
CA ASN A 52 12.96 10.46 10.37
C ASN A 52 12.97 9.23 11.31
N PRO A 53 13.56 9.32 12.52
CA PRO A 53 13.59 8.22 13.51
C PRO A 53 12.21 7.68 13.91
N ALA A 54 11.14 8.46 13.74
CA ALA A 54 9.80 7.96 13.98
C ALA A 54 9.41 6.83 13.01
N CYS A 55 9.99 6.79 11.80
CA CYS A 55 9.56 5.92 10.70
C CYS A 55 10.28 4.57 10.63
N TYR A 56 11.22 4.30 11.54
CA TYR A 56 11.98 3.06 11.56
C TYR A 56 12.35 2.64 12.99
N THR A 57 12.75 1.38 13.11
CA THR A 57 13.40 0.84 14.30
C THR A 57 14.90 0.71 14.01
N GLU A 58 15.73 1.31 14.84
CA GLU A 58 17.18 1.06 14.81
C GLU A 58 17.49 -0.31 15.40
N ILE A 59 18.27 -1.11 14.67
CA ILE A 59 18.80 -2.37 15.17
C ILE A 59 20.33 -2.27 15.08
N GLU A 60 20.98 -2.39 16.24
CA GLU A 60 22.43 -2.47 16.34
C GLU A 60 22.90 -3.86 15.90
N TYR A 61 23.80 -3.91 14.91
CA TYR A 61 24.41 -5.13 14.41
C TYR A 61 25.93 -4.97 14.42
N GLY A 62 26.55 -5.32 15.55
CA GLY A 62 28.00 -5.13 15.77
C GLY A 62 28.37 -3.64 15.77
N ASP A 63 29.29 -3.26 14.89
CA ASP A 63 29.75 -1.85 14.73
C ASP A 63 28.87 -1.02 13.78
N SER A 64 27.70 -1.55 13.38
CA SER A 64 26.80 -0.89 12.44
C SER A 64 25.38 -0.78 12.98
N THR A 65 24.69 0.31 12.62
CA THR A 65 23.26 0.49 12.89
C THR A 65 22.49 0.36 11.60
N ILE A 66 21.44 -0.47 11.60
CA ILE A 66 20.56 -0.67 10.46
C ILE A 66 19.19 -0.08 10.80
N HIS A 67 18.68 0.76 9.90
CA HIS A 67 17.35 1.36 10.02
C HIS A 67 16.32 0.43 9.37
N HIS A 68 15.54 -0.28 10.19
CA HIS A 68 14.47 -1.14 9.71
C HIS A 68 13.16 -0.34 9.58
N PRO A 69 12.65 -0.07 8.36
CA PRO A 69 11.42 0.70 8.18
C PRO A 69 10.24 0.03 8.90
N HIS A 70 9.34 0.84 9.43
CA HIS A 70 8.07 0.33 9.92
C HIS A 70 7.24 -0.27 8.77
N VAL A 71 6.65 -1.43 9.03
CA VAL A 71 5.84 -2.19 8.08
C VAL A 71 4.42 -2.32 8.61
N TYR A 72 3.44 -2.12 7.74
CA TYR A 72 2.02 -2.28 8.07
C TYR A 72 1.33 -3.15 7.04
N ASP A 73 0.64 -4.17 7.52
CA ASP A 73 -0.16 -5.06 6.69
C ASP A 73 -1.65 -4.76 6.84
N ILE A 74 -2.35 -4.69 5.71
CA ILE A 74 -3.80 -4.57 5.63
C ILE A 74 -4.35 -5.78 4.86
N SER A 75 -5.55 -6.24 5.25
CA SER A 75 -6.25 -7.32 4.57
C SER A 75 -7.66 -6.89 4.21
N ALA A 76 -8.11 -7.28 3.03
CA ALA A 76 -9.49 -7.13 2.59
C ALA A 76 -10.00 -8.45 1.98
N VAL A 77 -11.29 -8.72 2.16
CA VAL A 77 -11.89 -10.03 1.84
C VAL A 77 -13.26 -9.81 1.22
N THR A 78 -13.57 -10.59 0.19
CA THR A 78 -14.91 -10.70 -0.40
C THR A 78 -15.29 -12.17 -0.63
N LEU A 79 -16.53 -12.41 -1.05
CA LEU A 79 -17.02 -13.71 -1.47
C LEU A 79 -17.46 -13.63 -2.93
N ALA A 80 -17.12 -14.64 -3.73
CA ALA A 80 -17.69 -14.79 -5.05
C ALA A 80 -19.19 -15.09 -4.97
N ASN A 81 -19.98 -14.43 -5.80
CA ASN A 81 -21.42 -14.67 -5.85
C ASN A 81 -21.75 -16.03 -6.49
N TYR A 82 -23.05 -16.35 -6.58
CA TYR A 82 -23.52 -17.63 -7.16
C TYR A 82 -23.14 -17.83 -8.64
N ARG A 83 -22.76 -16.76 -9.36
CA ARG A 83 -22.26 -16.82 -10.74
C ARG A 83 -20.73 -16.92 -10.81
N GLY A 84 -20.06 -17.06 -9.66
CA GLY A 84 -18.61 -17.08 -9.55
C GLY A 84 -17.95 -15.71 -9.70
N HIS A 85 -18.70 -14.61 -9.77
CA HIS A 85 -18.11 -13.28 -9.90
C HIS A 85 -17.85 -12.65 -8.53
N PHE A 86 -16.68 -12.04 -8.36
CA PHE A 86 -16.35 -11.26 -7.16
C PHE A 86 -15.94 -9.83 -7.55
N ASP A 87 -16.19 -8.91 -6.61
CA ASP A 87 -15.72 -7.53 -6.67
C ASP A 87 -15.26 -7.15 -5.25
N LEU A 88 -14.07 -6.57 -5.16
CA LEU A 88 -13.41 -6.20 -3.92
C LEU A 88 -12.78 -4.81 -4.08
N ASP A 89 -13.42 -3.86 -3.43
CA ASP A 89 -12.97 -2.48 -3.33
C ASP A 89 -12.18 -2.26 -2.05
N VAL A 90 -10.99 -1.66 -2.18
CA VAL A 90 -10.11 -1.33 -1.05
C VAL A 90 -9.59 0.10 -1.18
N ASP A 91 -10.04 0.96 -0.26
CA ASP A 91 -9.43 2.27 -0.03
C ASP A 91 -8.18 2.10 0.84
N LEU A 92 -7.02 1.99 0.18
CA LEU A 92 -5.74 1.74 0.84
C LEU A 92 -5.33 2.88 1.76
N GLN A 93 -5.65 4.12 1.40
CA GLN A 93 -5.29 5.29 2.20
C GLN A 93 -6.02 5.25 3.54
N THR A 94 -7.34 5.09 3.50
CA THR A 94 -8.17 5.01 4.72
C THR A 94 -7.78 3.80 5.57
N ARG A 95 -7.60 2.62 4.96
CA ARG A 95 -7.22 1.39 5.67
C ARG A 95 -5.85 1.47 6.33
N LEU A 96 -4.87 2.05 5.66
CA LEU A 96 -3.53 2.23 6.22
C LEU A 96 -3.56 3.22 7.37
N PHE A 97 -4.25 4.35 7.20
CA PHE A 97 -4.40 5.35 8.25
C PHE A 97 -5.05 4.77 9.52
N GLU A 98 -6.16 4.04 9.38
CA GLU A 98 -6.81 3.33 10.50
C GLU A 98 -5.87 2.32 11.19
N THR A 99 -4.99 1.68 10.41
CA THR A 99 -4.03 0.70 10.93
C THR A 99 -2.91 1.38 11.71
N ILE A 100 -2.42 2.51 11.23
CA ILE A 100 -1.45 3.37 11.91
C ILE A 100 -2.05 3.89 13.22
N THR A 101 -3.24 4.48 13.22
CA THR A 101 -3.89 4.98 14.45
C THR A 101 -4.04 3.91 15.54
N ARG A 102 -4.17 2.63 15.15
CA ARG A 102 -4.25 1.53 16.11
C ARG A 102 -2.90 1.01 16.59
N LYS A 103 -1.85 1.07 15.76
CA LYS A 103 -0.60 0.31 15.95
C LYS A 103 0.67 1.16 15.98
N ALA A 104 0.61 2.44 15.64
CA ALA A 104 1.78 3.29 15.56
C ALA A 104 2.43 3.49 16.95
N PRO A 105 3.76 3.66 17.00
CA PRO A 105 4.45 4.03 18.23
C PRO A 105 3.92 5.37 18.75
N LYS A 106 3.24 5.33 19.91
CA LYS A 106 2.64 6.52 20.53
C LYS A 106 3.68 7.51 21.08
N ASP A 107 4.92 7.06 21.22
CA ASP A 107 6.01 7.83 21.81
C ASP A 107 6.82 8.62 20.77
N SER A 108 6.38 8.66 19.51
CA SER A 108 7.04 9.42 18.44
C SER A 108 6.95 10.94 18.64
N GLY A 109 6.07 11.42 19.53
CA GLY A 109 5.78 12.86 19.66
C GLY A 109 5.02 13.45 18.47
N MET A 110 4.63 12.61 17.51
CA MET A 110 3.89 12.98 16.31
C MET A 110 2.43 12.54 16.43
N THR A 111 1.53 13.28 15.81
CA THR A 111 0.17 12.81 15.58
C THR A 111 0.16 11.72 14.50
N ASP A 112 -0.86 10.86 14.49
CA ASP A 112 -1.01 9.82 13.46
C ASP A 112 -1.00 10.39 12.03
N GLN A 113 -1.55 11.60 11.86
CA GLN A 113 -1.59 12.30 10.57
C GLN A 113 -0.20 12.78 10.13
N GLU A 114 0.57 13.37 11.04
CA GLU A 114 1.95 13.75 10.76
C GLU A 114 2.79 12.52 10.44
N TYR A 115 2.63 11.44 11.22
CA TYR A 115 3.31 10.18 11.00
C TYR A 115 2.99 9.59 9.62
N PHE A 116 1.71 9.55 9.24
CA PHE A 116 1.27 9.05 7.93
C PHE A 116 1.91 9.83 6.77
N LEU A 117 1.99 11.15 6.89
CA LEU A 117 2.51 12.02 5.85
C LEU A 117 4.05 11.99 5.79
N ASP A 118 4.71 12.04 6.94
CA ASP A 118 6.17 12.10 7.02
C ASP A 118 6.84 10.78 6.67
N CYS A 119 6.22 9.65 7.01
CA CYS A 119 6.82 8.34 6.75
C CYS A 119 6.71 7.87 5.30
N ARG A 120 5.96 8.59 4.43
CA ARG A 120 5.88 8.36 2.97
C ARG A 120 5.70 6.88 2.60
N PHE A 121 4.62 6.28 3.10
CA PHE A 121 4.37 4.86 2.90
C PHE A 121 4.26 4.46 1.43
N GLU A 122 4.91 3.36 1.08
CA GLU A 122 4.81 2.73 -0.24
C GLU A 122 4.33 1.29 -0.11
N ILE A 123 3.60 0.78 -1.11
CA ILE A 123 3.25 -0.64 -1.17
C ILE A 123 4.53 -1.44 -1.43
N ASN A 124 4.86 -2.34 -0.50
CA ASN A 124 5.94 -3.30 -0.63
C ASN A 124 5.50 -4.53 -1.42
N LEU A 125 4.37 -5.09 -0.98
CA LEU A 125 3.86 -6.39 -1.39
C LEU A 125 2.34 -6.36 -1.41
N MET A 126 1.75 -7.05 -2.38
CA MET A 126 0.35 -7.41 -2.41
C MET A 126 0.23 -8.89 -2.70
N GLN A 127 -0.51 -9.61 -1.87
CA GLN A 127 -0.82 -11.01 -2.06
C GLN A 127 -2.32 -11.17 -2.24
N PHE A 128 -2.71 -11.63 -3.41
CA PHE A 128 -4.06 -12.10 -3.66
C PHE A 128 -4.17 -13.59 -3.35
N SER A 129 -5.23 -13.99 -2.65
CA SER A 129 -5.48 -15.38 -2.31
C SER A 129 -6.93 -15.77 -2.61
N SER A 130 -7.08 -16.96 -3.18
CA SER A 130 -8.32 -17.69 -3.40
C SER A 130 -8.12 -19.11 -2.85
N ALA A 131 -9.17 -19.94 -2.76
CA ALA A 131 -9.07 -21.27 -2.15
C ALA A 131 -7.96 -22.15 -2.76
N ASP A 132 -7.69 -21.99 -4.05
CA ASP A 132 -6.70 -22.79 -4.78
C ASP A 132 -5.53 -21.98 -5.36
N THR A 133 -5.52 -20.65 -5.15
CA THR A 133 -4.66 -19.74 -5.91
C THR A 133 -4.03 -18.70 -4.99
N ILE A 134 -2.71 -18.52 -5.12
CA ILE A 134 -1.99 -17.40 -4.47
C ILE A 134 -1.24 -16.66 -5.56
N LEU A 135 -1.40 -15.35 -5.60
CA LEU A 135 -0.70 -14.43 -6.50
C LEU A 135 0.02 -13.41 -5.64
N ILE A 136 1.31 -13.20 -5.89
CA ILE A 136 2.14 -12.27 -5.12
C ILE A 136 2.63 -11.21 -6.09
N VAL A 137 2.47 -9.94 -5.75
CA VAL A 137 2.91 -8.83 -6.57
C VAL A 137 3.73 -7.86 -5.73
N ARG A 138 4.90 -7.49 -6.24
CA ARG A 138 5.90 -6.67 -5.54
C ARG A 138 6.15 -5.36 -6.29
N SER A 139 6.65 -4.36 -5.58
CA SER A 139 7.15 -3.14 -6.22
C SER A 139 8.48 -3.43 -6.96
N GLY A 140 8.62 -3.03 -8.24
CA GLY A 140 9.80 -3.26 -9.10
C GLY A 140 10.05 -2.15 -10.14
N GLU A 141 11.17 -2.18 -10.88
CA GLU A 141 11.69 -1.03 -11.65
C GLU A 141 11.11 -0.77 -13.07
N LEU A 142 10.17 -1.57 -13.57
CA LEU A 142 9.68 -1.46 -14.95
C LEU A 142 8.31 -0.78 -15.03
N GLY A 143 8.22 0.26 -15.87
CA GLY A 143 7.14 1.24 -15.91
C GLY A 143 6.01 0.99 -16.90
N ASP A 144 4.92 1.70 -16.58
CA ASP A 144 3.73 2.13 -17.32
C ASP A 144 2.59 1.13 -17.64
N ASN A 145 1.42 1.51 -17.11
CA ASN A 145 0.04 1.12 -17.44
C ASN A 145 -0.49 -0.25 -16.97
N GLN A 146 -1.83 -0.28 -16.91
CA GLN A 146 -2.69 -1.38 -16.44
C GLN A 146 -2.07 -2.75 -16.72
N SER A 147 -1.71 -3.44 -15.65
CA SER A 147 -1.18 -4.80 -15.73
C SER A 147 -2.35 -5.78 -15.58
N VAL A 148 -2.71 -6.44 -16.68
CA VAL A 148 -3.60 -7.60 -16.63
C VAL A 148 -2.76 -8.80 -16.26
N PHE A 149 -3.09 -9.45 -15.14
CA PHE A 149 -2.41 -10.65 -14.70
C PHE A 149 -3.29 -11.86 -14.98
N HIS A 150 -2.78 -12.81 -15.76
CA HIS A 150 -3.46 -14.06 -16.04
C HIS A 150 -3.05 -15.10 -15.02
N VAL A 151 -4.02 -15.68 -14.31
CA VAL A 151 -3.77 -16.71 -13.30
C VAL A 151 -4.50 -17.97 -13.70
N LYS A 152 -3.81 -19.11 -13.80
CA LYS A 152 -4.44 -20.36 -14.26
C LYS A 152 -5.26 -21.00 -13.14
N ARG A 153 -6.45 -21.53 -13.44
CA ARG A 153 -7.26 -22.30 -12.48
C ARG A 153 -6.49 -23.51 -11.97
N GLY A 154 -6.49 -23.72 -10.66
CA GLY A 154 -5.84 -24.88 -10.02
C GLY A 154 -4.31 -24.86 -10.07
N SER A 155 -3.68 -23.75 -10.50
CA SER A 155 -2.24 -23.60 -10.33
C SER A 155 -1.96 -23.23 -8.86
N THR A 156 -1.54 -24.23 -8.07
CA THR A 156 -0.80 -24.01 -6.82
C THR A 156 0.54 -23.29 -7.04
N ARG A 157 0.92 -23.03 -8.31
CA ARG A 157 2.08 -22.21 -8.66
C ARG A 157 1.76 -20.73 -8.54
N THR A 158 2.06 -20.22 -7.36
CA THR A 158 2.35 -18.82 -7.07
C THR A 158 3.16 -18.19 -8.20
N GLY A 159 2.63 -17.12 -8.79
CA GLY A 159 3.40 -16.24 -9.67
C GLY A 159 3.80 -15.01 -8.87
N ASP A 160 5.08 -14.66 -8.92
CA ASP A 160 5.63 -13.43 -8.37
C ASP A 160 5.69 -12.39 -9.49
N TYR A 161 4.83 -11.37 -9.41
CA TYR A 161 4.76 -10.29 -10.40
C TYR A 161 5.33 -9.00 -9.83
N TYR A 162 5.64 -8.04 -10.72
CA TYR A 162 6.18 -6.75 -10.33
C TYR A 162 5.42 -5.60 -11.00
N TRP A 163 5.21 -4.49 -10.29
CA TRP A 163 4.72 -3.22 -10.84
C TRP A 163 5.60 -2.04 -10.38
N LYS A 164 5.64 -0.95 -11.16
CA LYS A 164 6.28 0.31 -10.78
C LYS A 164 5.28 1.45 -10.76
N HIS A 165 5.41 2.30 -9.75
CA HIS A 165 4.72 3.60 -9.58
C HIS A 165 3.21 3.55 -9.74
N ILE A 166 2.54 3.86 -8.63
CA ILE A 166 1.10 3.75 -8.58
C ILE A 166 0.46 4.98 -9.22
N SER A 167 -0.30 4.75 -10.30
CA SER A 167 -1.37 5.67 -10.72
C SER A 167 -2.36 5.87 -9.56
N PRO A 168 -2.96 7.06 -9.38
CA PRO A 168 -3.96 7.31 -8.32
C PRO A 168 -5.17 6.36 -8.39
N ARG A 169 -5.37 5.65 -9.51
CA ARG A 169 -6.29 4.52 -9.64
C ARG A 169 -5.54 3.32 -10.20
N LEU A 170 -5.53 2.22 -9.44
CA LEU A 170 -5.04 0.92 -9.89
C LEU A 170 -6.23 -0.03 -10.00
N SER A 171 -6.52 -0.47 -11.22
CA SER A 171 -7.51 -1.51 -11.49
C SER A 171 -6.75 -2.76 -11.89
N LEU A 172 -6.81 -3.80 -11.08
CA LEU A 172 -6.28 -5.11 -11.46
C LEU A 172 -7.45 -5.98 -11.91
N TRP A 173 -7.35 -6.44 -13.15
CA TRP A 173 -8.31 -7.35 -13.72
C TRP A 173 -7.69 -8.74 -13.82
N PHE A 174 -8.37 -9.74 -13.27
CA PHE A 174 -7.90 -11.11 -13.25
C PHE A 174 -8.87 -12.04 -13.97
N ILE A 175 -8.36 -12.77 -14.96
CA ILE A 175 -9.04 -13.92 -15.54
C ILE A 175 -8.44 -15.17 -14.91
N ILE A 176 -9.27 -15.98 -14.26
CA ILE A 176 -8.90 -17.32 -13.81
C ILE A 176 -9.23 -18.31 -14.94
N ASP A 177 -8.22 -18.68 -15.74
CA ASP A 177 -8.41 -19.52 -16.93
C ASP A 177 -8.92 -20.91 -16.56
N GLY A 178 -10.09 -21.30 -17.07
CA GLY A 178 -10.67 -22.63 -16.90
C GLY A 178 -12.13 -22.68 -16.46
N MET A 179 -12.89 -21.59 -16.56
CA MET A 179 -14.35 -21.60 -16.45
C MET A 179 -14.99 -21.73 -17.83
N GLU A 180 -15.16 -22.97 -18.28
CA GLU A 180 -16.30 -23.35 -19.14
C GLU A 180 -17.48 -23.78 -18.26
#